data_AF-A0A8S3X292-F1
#
_entry.id   AF-A0A8S3X292-F1
#
_cell.length_a   1.000
_cell.length_b   1.000
_cell.length_c   1.000
_cell.angle_alpha   90.00
_cell.angle_beta   90.00
_cell.angle_gamma   90.00
#
_symmetry.space_group_name_H-M   'P 1'
#
loop_
_entity.id
_entity.type
_entity.pdbx_description
1 polymer ?
#
loop_
_entity_poly.entity_id
_entity_poly.type
_entity_poly.pdbx_seq_one_letter_code
_entity_poly.pdbx_strand_id
1 'polypeptide(L)'
;MRSSGLVMFVCAGLLLSGGAVLGGATAFSLLCMSYYFWTTDLGAELGASILFIAGAFLCLPSCWLATLVPYHPKSISITAALMLPVTTSTILLSSGMSAITGLSKAAREPATVNASMLRAMAHEMFDPAVRSAFSAMQIELKCCGVQSYTDWYQHR
;
A
#
# COMPACT_ATOMS: atom_id res chain seq x y z
N MET A 1 9.96 30.45 -25.28
CA MET A 1 10.74 30.43 -24.02
C MET A 1 9.91 30.32 -22.73
N ARG A 2 8.69 30.88 -22.67
CA ARG A 2 7.74 30.73 -21.53
C ARG A 2 7.20 29.30 -21.32
N SER A 3 7.28 28.46 -22.36
CA SER A 3 6.70 27.12 -22.40
C SER A 3 7.39 26.10 -21.47
N SER A 4 8.73 26.06 -21.41
CA SER A 4 9.45 25.00 -20.65
C SER A 4 9.22 25.06 -19.14
N GLY A 5 9.16 26.25 -18.53
CA GLY A 5 8.86 26.38 -17.10
C GLY A 5 7.43 25.98 -16.76
N LEU A 6 6.49 26.26 -17.67
CA LEU A 6 5.07 25.90 -17.52
C LEU A 6 4.89 24.37 -17.63
N VAL A 7 5.61 23.72 -18.54
CA VAL A 7 5.64 22.25 -18.65
C VAL A 7 6.19 21.60 -17.38
N MET A 8 7.29 22.12 -16.83
CA MET A 8 7.88 21.61 -15.57
C MET A 8 6.93 21.75 -14.39
N PHE A 9 6.22 22.87 -14.30
CA PHE A 9 5.23 23.11 -13.25
C PHE A 9 4.04 22.14 -13.36
N VAL A 10 3.53 21.93 -14.58
CA VAL A 10 2.46 20.96 -14.85
C VAL A 10 2.91 19.54 -14.50
N CYS A 11 4.13 19.13 -14.89
CA CYS A 11 4.67 17.82 -14.55
C CYS A 11 4.82 17.63 -13.03
N ALA A 12 5.35 18.62 -12.31
CA ALA A 12 5.46 18.56 -10.84
C ALA A 12 4.09 18.48 -10.18
N GLY A 13 3.10 19.23 -10.68
CA GLY A 13 1.71 19.19 -10.20
C GLY A 13 1.03 17.83 -10.46
N LEU A 14 1.24 17.24 -11.64
CA LEU A 14 0.72 15.91 -11.95
C LEU A 14 1.33 14.84 -11.03
N LEU A 15 2.65 14.88 -10.81
CA LEU A 15 3.34 13.95 -9.91
C LEU A 15 2.83 14.08 -8.46
N LEU A 16 2.63 15.31 -7.99
CA LEU A 16 2.07 15.60 -6.68
C LEU A 16 0.65 15.02 -6.55
N SER A 17 -0.21 15.29 -7.53
CA SER A 17 -1.58 14.77 -7.52
C SER A 17 -1.63 13.23 -7.56
N GLY A 18 -0.77 12.61 -8.37
CA GLY A 18 -0.66 11.15 -8.45
C GLY A 18 -0.16 10.54 -7.14
N GLY A 19 0.87 11.13 -6.53
CA GLY A 19 1.36 10.71 -5.21
C GLY A 19 0.29 10.86 -4.12
N ALA A 20 -0.48 11.95 -4.13
CA ALA A 20 -1.52 12.20 -3.14
C ALA A 20 -2.70 11.23 -3.29
N VAL A 21 -3.11 10.92 -4.51
CA VAL A 21 -4.16 9.92 -4.78
C VAL A 21 -3.67 8.53 -4.37
N LEU A 22 -2.45 8.15 -4.75
CA LEU A 22 -1.88 6.84 -4.40
C LEU A 22 -1.68 6.69 -2.89
N GLY A 23 -1.05 7.67 -2.24
CA GLY A 23 -0.82 7.70 -0.81
C GLY A 23 -2.12 7.80 -0.01
N GLY A 24 -3.08 8.60 -0.47
CA GLY A 24 -4.38 8.77 0.17
C GLY A 24 -5.24 7.51 0.05
N ALA A 25 -5.32 6.90 -1.12
CA ALA A 25 -6.08 5.66 -1.32
C ALA A 25 -5.46 4.49 -0.55
N THR A 26 -4.14 4.37 -0.50
CA THR A 26 -3.45 3.36 0.31
C THR A 26 -3.65 3.61 1.80
N ALA A 27 -3.51 4.84 2.29
CA ALA A 27 -3.79 5.20 3.68
C ALA A 27 -5.24 4.92 4.06
N PHE A 28 -6.20 5.25 3.20
CA PHE A 28 -7.61 4.94 3.42
C PHE A 28 -7.87 3.44 3.48
N SER A 29 -7.28 2.68 2.54
CA SER A 29 -7.39 1.22 2.53
C SER A 29 -6.78 0.60 3.79
N LEU A 30 -5.66 1.13 4.28
CA LEU A 30 -5.03 0.74 5.53
C LEU A 30 -5.88 1.08 6.75
N LEU A 31 -6.56 2.23 6.76
CA LEU A 31 -7.45 2.63 7.85
C LEU A 31 -8.73 1.77 7.92
N CYS A 32 -9.18 1.26 6.78
CA CYS A 32 -10.30 0.31 6.71
C CYS A 32 -9.89 -1.12 7.06
N MET A 33 -8.61 -1.51 6.87
CA MET A 33 -8.10 -2.82 7.25
C MET A 33 -7.82 -2.90 8.76
N SER A 34 -8.28 -3.97 9.42
CA SER A 34 -8.02 -4.18 10.87
C SER A 34 -6.53 -4.30 11.16
N TYR A 35 -6.05 -3.67 12.25
CA TYR A 35 -4.64 -3.57 12.68
C TYR A 35 -3.86 -4.91 12.69
N TYR A 36 -4.54 -6.05 12.84
CA TYR A 36 -3.89 -7.35 12.80
C TYR A 36 -3.44 -7.81 11.41
N PHE A 37 -4.13 -7.36 10.35
CA PHE A 37 -3.69 -7.58 8.97
C PHE A 37 -2.40 -6.83 8.64
N TRP A 38 -2.08 -5.80 9.43
CA TRP A 38 -0.84 -5.03 9.29
C TRP A 38 0.37 -5.76 9.91
N THR A 39 0.19 -6.50 11.01
CA THR A 39 1.28 -7.17 11.75
C THR A 39 1.55 -8.61 11.34
N THR A 40 0.60 -9.26 10.65
CA THR A 40 0.76 -10.60 10.09
C THR A 40 1.43 -10.55 8.71
N ASP A 41 2.03 -11.66 8.28
CA ASP A 41 2.77 -11.80 7.00
C ASP A 41 1.98 -11.32 5.76
N LEU A 42 0.65 -11.24 5.85
CA LEU A 42 -0.23 -10.71 4.80
C LEU A 42 -0.04 -9.21 4.53
N GLY A 43 0.31 -8.39 5.53
CA GLY A 43 0.51 -6.94 5.36
C GLY A 43 1.74 -6.61 4.52
N ALA A 44 2.80 -7.42 4.64
CA ALA A 44 3.97 -7.37 3.78
C ALA A 44 3.67 -7.87 2.37
N GLU A 45 2.85 -8.93 2.24
CA GLU A 45 2.43 -9.50 0.95
C GLU A 45 1.47 -8.60 0.16
N LEU A 46 0.64 -7.79 0.83
CA LEU A 46 -0.29 -6.87 0.14
C LEU A 46 0.42 -5.69 -0.54
N GLY A 47 1.72 -5.47 -0.30
CA GLY A 47 2.48 -4.36 -0.87
C GLY A 47 1.97 -2.97 -0.48
N ALA A 48 0.99 -2.88 0.43
CA ALA A 48 0.34 -1.62 0.82
C ALA A 48 1.32 -0.65 1.50
N SER A 49 2.29 -1.17 2.26
CA SER A 49 3.38 -0.40 2.85
C SER A 49 4.32 0.18 1.77
N ILE A 50 4.66 -0.62 0.76
CA ILE A 50 5.51 -0.21 -0.38
C ILE A 50 4.79 0.88 -1.19
N LEU A 51 3.49 0.72 -1.45
CA LEU A 51 2.68 1.69 -2.17
C LEU A 51 2.52 3.00 -1.39
N PHE A 52 2.36 2.93 -0.06
CA PHE A 52 2.32 4.12 0.78
C PHE A 52 3.66 4.88 0.76
N ILE A 53 4.78 4.16 0.88
CA ILE A 53 6.13 4.73 0.80
C ILE A 53 6.37 5.37 -0.59
N ALA A 54 5.94 4.71 -1.67
CA ALA A 54 6.03 5.26 -3.02
C ALA A 54 5.21 6.54 -3.16
N GLY A 55 4.00 6.59 -2.61
CA GLY A 55 3.17 7.81 -2.58
C GLY A 55 3.84 8.96 -1.84
N ALA A 56 4.44 8.70 -0.67
CA ALA A 56 5.18 9.71 0.10
C ALA A 56 6.43 10.21 -0.65
N PHE A 57 7.16 9.31 -1.31
CA PHE A 57 8.33 9.65 -2.14
C PHE A 57 7.97 10.44 -3.40
N LEU A 58 6.75 10.30 -3.92
CA LEU A 58 6.24 11.16 -4.99
C LEU A 58 5.86 12.54 -4.46
N CYS A 59 5.15 12.61 -3.32
CA CYS A 59 4.61 13.86 -2.79
C CYS A 59 5.67 14.82 -2.23
N LEU A 60 6.57 14.36 -1.35
CA LEU A 60 7.47 15.27 -0.62
C LEU A 60 8.48 15.99 -1.55
N PRO A 61 9.17 15.29 -2.47
CA PRO A 61 10.07 15.94 -3.41
C PRO A 61 9.31 16.79 -4.44
N SER A 62 8.14 16.36 -4.91
CA SER A 62 7.34 17.15 -5.87
C SER A 62 6.79 18.44 -5.26
N CYS A 63 6.36 18.42 -3.97
CA CYS A 63 6.03 19.62 -3.20
C CYS A 63 7.19 20.62 -3.20
N TRP A 64 8.39 20.15 -2.86
CA TRP A 64 9.59 20.99 -2.79
C TRP A 64 10.00 21.52 -4.17
N LEU A 65 9.89 20.70 -5.21
CA LEU A 65 10.22 21.09 -6.58
C LEU A 65 9.20 22.08 -7.15
N ALA A 66 7.92 21.95 -6.82
CA ALA A 66 6.87 22.87 -7.26
C ALA A 66 7.09 24.31 -6.77
N THR A 67 7.71 24.49 -5.59
CA THR A 67 8.06 25.83 -5.07
C THR A 67 9.31 26.43 -5.73
N LEU A 68 10.23 25.59 -6.24
CA LEU A 68 11.49 26.03 -6.87
C LEU A 68 11.40 26.27 -8.39
N VAL A 69 10.51 25.57 -9.10
CA VAL A 69 10.30 25.71 -10.55
C VAL A 69 10.05 27.15 -11.03
N PRO A 70 9.28 28.02 -10.32
CA PRO A 70 9.05 29.39 -10.76
C PRO A 70 10.31 30.25 -10.77
N TYR A 71 11.28 29.96 -9.90
CA TYR A 71 12.47 30.78 -9.69
C TYR A 71 13.63 30.41 -10.64
N HIS A 72 13.71 29.16 -11.10
CA HIS A 72 14.83 28.68 -11.94
C HIS A 72 14.38 27.81 -13.13
N PRO A 73 13.72 28.39 -14.16
CA PRO A 73 13.09 27.63 -15.25
C PRO A 73 14.05 26.98 -16.27
N LYS A 74 15.36 27.26 -16.20
CA LYS A 74 16.37 26.73 -17.15
C LYS A 74 17.41 25.80 -16.51
N SER A 75 17.24 25.44 -15.24
CA SER A 75 18.24 24.63 -14.54
C SER A 75 18.12 23.15 -14.89
N ILE A 76 19.16 22.60 -15.54
CA ILE A 76 19.31 21.17 -15.83
C ILE A 76 19.36 20.34 -14.52
N SER A 77 19.83 20.95 -13.44
CA SER A 77 19.86 20.33 -12.11
C SER A 77 18.45 20.05 -11.57
N ILE A 78 17.48 20.94 -11.82
CA ILE A 78 16.09 20.76 -11.36
C ILE A 78 15.37 19.67 -12.16
N THR A 79 15.62 19.57 -13.46
CA THR A 79 15.12 18.42 -14.27
C THR A 79 15.72 17.11 -13.79
N ALA A 80 17.01 17.06 -13.48
CA ALA A 80 17.67 15.84 -12.98
C ALA A 80 17.12 15.44 -11.60
N ALA A 81 16.88 16.42 -10.73
CA ALA A 81 16.26 16.23 -9.43
C ALA A 81 14.79 15.76 -9.51
N LEU A 82 14.06 16.09 -10.58
CA LEU A 82 12.70 15.57 -10.85
C LEU A 82 12.72 14.13 -11.37
N MET A 83 13.71 13.74 -12.17
CA MET A 83 13.79 12.39 -12.73
C MET A 83 14.11 11.33 -11.66
N LEU A 84 14.87 11.70 -10.63
CA LEU A 84 15.23 10.82 -9.51
C LEU A 84 14.02 10.26 -8.73
N PRO A 85 13.09 11.08 -8.20
CA PRO A 85 11.90 10.57 -7.51
C PRO A 85 10.96 9.83 -8.46
N VAL A 86 10.92 10.19 -9.75
CA VAL A 86 10.11 9.46 -10.73
C VAL A 86 10.63 8.05 -10.95
N THR A 87 11.95 7.88 -11.14
CA THR A 87 12.54 6.55 -11.38
C THR A 87 12.50 5.68 -10.14
N THR A 88 12.72 6.23 -8.93
CA THR A 88 12.57 5.44 -7.70
C THR A 88 11.12 5.02 -7.49
N SER A 89 10.17 5.91 -7.76
CA SER A 89 8.74 5.61 -7.61
C SER A 89 8.26 4.57 -8.63
N THR A 90 8.73 4.59 -9.88
CA THR A 90 8.38 3.54 -10.85
C THR A 90 8.95 2.17 -10.47
N ILE A 91 10.16 2.12 -9.89
CA ILE A 91 10.74 0.88 -9.35
C ILE A 91 9.93 0.37 -8.15
N LEU A 92 9.52 1.25 -7.24
CA LEU A 92 8.70 0.86 -6.09
C LEU A 92 7.28 0.45 -6.49
N LEU A 93 6.71 1.08 -7.52
CA LEU A 93 5.42 0.69 -8.07
C LEU A 93 5.49 -0.69 -8.75
N SER A 94 6.57 -0.99 -9.48
CA SER A 94 6.70 -2.31 -10.14
C SER A 94 6.91 -3.45 -9.13
N SER A 95 7.62 -3.20 -8.02
CA SER A 95 7.70 -4.16 -6.92
C SER A 95 6.36 -4.31 -6.18
N GLY A 96 5.65 -3.20 -5.95
CA GLY A 96 4.29 -3.22 -5.38
C GLY A 96 3.30 -4.02 -6.24
N MET A 97 3.30 -3.84 -7.56
CA MET A 97 2.46 -4.63 -8.47
C MET A 97 2.81 -6.12 -8.45
N SER A 98 4.10 -6.45 -8.32
CA SER A 98 4.55 -7.84 -8.22
C SER A 98 4.00 -8.51 -6.95
N ALA A 99 3.94 -7.80 -5.82
CA ALA A 99 3.32 -8.28 -4.58
C ALA A 99 1.82 -8.57 -4.75
N ILE A 100 1.08 -7.67 -5.43
CA ILE A 100 -0.34 -7.88 -5.76
C ILE A 100 -0.55 -9.12 -6.65
N THR A 101 0.36 -9.38 -7.60
CA THR A 101 0.30 -10.63 -8.39
C THR A 101 0.57 -11.87 -7.54
N GLY A 102 1.40 -11.77 -6.50
CA GLY A 102 1.57 -12.80 -5.47
C GLY A 102 0.26 -13.10 -4.74
N LEU A 103 -0.47 -12.07 -4.32
CA LEU A 103 -1.79 -12.22 -3.72
C LEU A 103 -2.81 -12.88 -4.67
N SER A 104 -2.75 -12.54 -5.97
CA SER A 104 -3.60 -13.19 -6.99
C SER A 104 -3.27 -14.69 -7.16
N LYS A 105 -2.02 -15.10 -6.95
CA LYS A 105 -1.62 -16.51 -6.91
C LYS A 105 -2.07 -17.17 -5.61
N ALA A 106 -1.93 -16.51 -4.47
CA ALA A 106 -2.44 -17.00 -3.20
C ALA A 106 -3.97 -17.21 -3.22
N ALA A 107 -4.71 -16.35 -3.93
CA ALA A 107 -6.14 -16.53 -4.18
C ALA A 107 -6.47 -17.75 -5.07
N ARG A 108 -5.53 -18.21 -5.91
CA ARG A 108 -5.67 -19.44 -6.71
C ARG A 108 -5.34 -20.70 -5.91
N GLU A 109 -4.54 -20.59 -4.86
CA GLU A 109 -4.14 -21.69 -3.97
C GLU A 109 -4.67 -21.46 -2.55
N PRO A 110 -6.00 -21.59 -2.32
CA PRO A 110 -6.61 -21.27 -1.03
C PRO A 110 -6.12 -22.16 0.13
N ALA A 111 -5.49 -23.30 -0.18
CA ALA A 111 -5.00 -24.23 0.83
C ALA A 111 -3.91 -23.62 1.73
N THR A 112 -2.99 -22.83 1.16
CA THR A 112 -1.88 -22.22 1.92
C THR A 112 -2.39 -21.09 2.83
N VAL A 113 -3.33 -20.29 2.32
CA VAL A 113 -4.02 -19.23 3.07
C VAL A 113 -4.87 -19.83 4.18
N ASN A 114 -5.62 -20.90 3.92
CA ASN A 114 -6.41 -21.56 4.95
C ASN A 114 -5.53 -22.09 6.08
N ALA A 115 -4.37 -22.67 5.75
CA ALA A 115 -3.43 -23.17 6.76
C ALA A 115 -2.80 -22.04 7.60
N SER A 116 -2.55 -20.87 7.02
CA SER A 116 -2.04 -19.71 7.78
C SER A 116 -3.12 -19.11 8.67
N MET A 117 -4.36 -19.02 8.19
CA MET A 117 -5.50 -18.54 8.98
C MET A 117 -5.82 -19.46 10.16
N LEU A 118 -5.78 -20.78 9.98
CA LEU A 118 -5.96 -21.73 11.09
C LEU A 118 -4.85 -21.57 12.15
N ARG A 119 -3.60 -21.37 11.74
CA ARG A 119 -2.50 -21.07 12.67
C ARG A 119 -2.70 -19.74 13.41
N ALA A 120 -3.24 -18.72 12.74
CA ALA A 120 -3.56 -17.44 13.36
C ALA A 120 -4.72 -17.54 14.37
N MET A 121 -5.73 -18.38 14.10
CA MET A 121 -6.83 -18.62 15.04
C MET A 121 -6.35 -19.18 16.39
N ALA A 122 -5.28 -19.98 16.41
CA ALA A 122 -4.70 -20.47 17.66
C ALA A 122 -4.19 -19.35 18.60
N HIS A 123 -3.93 -18.15 18.06
CA HIS A 123 -3.46 -17.00 18.83
C HIS A 123 -4.60 -16.05 19.24
N GLU A 124 -5.85 -16.33 18.85
CA GLU A 124 -7.01 -15.46 19.10
C GLU A 124 -7.25 -15.17 20.59
N MET A 125 -7.01 -16.15 21.45
CA MET A 125 -7.20 -16.01 22.89
C MET A 125 -6.16 -15.10 23.56
N PHE A 126 -4.95 -15.02 22.99
CA PHE A 126 -3.82 -14.33 23.59
C PHE A 126 -3.64 -12.91 23.06
N ASP A 127 -4.00 -12.66 21.80
CA ASP A 127 -3.80 -11.37 21.18
C ASP A 127 -5.14 -10.74 20.73
N PRO A 128 -5.56 -9.61 21.36
CA PRO A 128 -6.83 -8.97 21.06
C PRO A 128 -6.90 -8.42 19.63
N ALA A 129 -5.75 -8.17 18.99
CA ALA A 129 -5.74 -7.73 17.61
C ALA A 129 -6.18 -8.88 16.68
N VAL A 130 -5.73 -10.13 16.90
CA VAL A 130 -6.21 -11.30 16.11
C VAL A 130 -7.71 -11.41 16.20
N ARG A 131 -8.22 -11.30 17.43
CA ARG A 131 -9.64 -11.43 17.74
C ARG A 131 -10.47 -10.39 17.01
N SER A 132 -10.01 -9.14 17.04
CA SER A 132 -10.69 -8.04 16.33
C SER A 132 -10.67 -8.20 14.81
N ALA A 133 -9.62 -8.80 14.25
CA ALA A 133 -9.52 -9.01 12.81
C ALA A 133 -10.38 -10.17 12.32
N PHE A 134 -10.43 -11.28 13.04
CA PHE A 134 -11.35 -12.37 12.72
C PHE A 134 -12.82 -11.93 12.87
N SER A 135 -13.16 -11.17 13.92
CA SER A 135 -14.53 -10.69 14.10
C SER A 135 -14.96 -9.70 13.01
N ALA A 136 -14.09 -8.75 12.63
CA ALA A 136 -14.35 -7.83 11.52
C ALA A 136 -14.57 -8.59 10.19
N MET A 137 -13.69 -9.55 9.88
CA MET A 137 -13.80 -10.35 8.66
C MET A 137 -15.09 -11.17 8.61
N GLN A 138 -15.48 -11.79 9.72
CA GLN A 138 -16.72 -12.57 9.78
C GLN A 138 -17.97 -11.73 9.57
N ILE A 139 -18.00 -10.51 10.11
CA ILE A 139 -19.11 -9.58 9.92
C ILE A 139 -19.18 -9.13 8.46
N GLU A 140 -18.04 -8.79 7.86
CA GLU A 140 -17.97 -8.27 6.49
C GLU A 140 -18.30 -9.33 5.44
N LEU A 141 -17.71 -10.52 5.55
CA LEU A 141 -17.89 -11.62 4.60
C LEU A 141 -19.06 -12.54 4.95
N LYS A 142 -19.74 -12.30 6.07
CA LYS A 142 -20.83 -13.14 6.62
C LYS A 142 -20.43 -14.62 6.71
N CYS A 143 -19.21 -14.88 7.16
CA CYS A 143 -18.64 -16.21 7.33
C CYS A 143 -18.37 -16.53 8.82
N CYS A 144 -18.06 -17.79 9.12
CA CYS A 144 -17.66 -18.22 10.46
C CYS A 144 -16.65 -19.37 10.37
N GLY A 145 -15.46 -19.16 10.93
CA GLY A 145 -14.33 -20.08 10.79
C GLY A 145 -13.54 -19.86 9.49
N VAL A 146 -12.52 -20.70 9.25
CA VAL A 146 -11.74 -20.69 8.00
C VAL A 146 -12.45 -21.53 6.94
N GLN A 147 -12.84 -22.75 7.31
CA GLN A 147 -13.64 -23.67 6.51
C GLN A 147 -15.04 -23.83 7.10
N SER A 148 -15.15 -23.84 8.42
CA SER A 148 -16.42 -24.12 9.11
C SER A 148 -16.48 -23.46 10.48
N TYR A 149 -17.70 -23.28 11.00
CA TYR A 149 -17.88 -22.80 12.37
C TYR A 149 -17.22 -23.70 13.43
N THR A 150 -16.91 -24.96 13.07
CA THR A 150 -16.30 -25.92 14.01
C THR A 150 -14.82 -25.66 14.25
N ASP A 151 -14.16 -24.88 13.40
CA ASP A 151 -12.74 -24.57 13.49
C ASP A 151 -12.39 -23.87 14.82
N TRP A 152 -13.34 -23.09 15.37
CA TRP A 152 -13.21 -22.42 16.66
C TRP A 152 -13.09 -23.37 17.86
N TYR A 153 -13.58 -24.60 17.74
CA TYR A 153 -13.50 -25.58 18.82
C TYR A 153 -12.21 -26.38 18.80
N GLN A 154 -11.42 -26.31 17.71
CA GLN A 154 -10.16 -27.04 17.59
C GLN A 154 -9.00 -26.36 18.34
N HIS A 155 -9.18 -25.10 18.76
CA HIS A 155 -8.12 -24.25 19.31
C HIS A 155 -8.47 -23.67 20.69
N ARG A 156 -9.41 -24.31 21.39
CA ARG A 156 -9.95 -23.86 22.67
C ARG A 156 -9.64 -24.87 23.78
#